data_AF-A0A3Q2E0L4-F1
#
_entry.id   AF-A0A3Q2E0L4-F1
#
_cell.length_a   1.000
_cell.length_b   1.000
_cell.length_c   1.000
_cell.angle_alpha   90.00
_cell.angle_beta   90.00
_cell.angle_gamma   90.00
#
_symmetry.space_group_name_H-M   'P 1'
#
loop_
_entity.id
_entity.type
_entity.pdbx_description
1 polymer ?
#
loop_
_entity_poly.entity_id
_entity_poly.type
_entity_poly.pdbx_seq_one_letter_code
_entity_poly.pdbx_strand_id
1 'polypeptide(L)'
;MKICWDGTPSKRPNFDANLVDDMRADIIQESTNVMALVDELRKMRMVTGETYSIIEETKTNQDKMREIFRMVLRQGDMVKAAFYDALKKHEPHILNSHGTTI
;
A
#
# COMPACT_ATOMS: atom_id res chain seq x y z
N MET A 1 -21.29 5.24 17.75
CA MET A 1 -19.94 5.18 18.33
C MET A 1 -18.94 5.34 17.20
N LYS A 2 -18.19 6.46 17.15
CA LYS A 2 -17.09 6.62 16.19
C LYS A 2 -15.92 5.80 16.72
N ILE A 3 -15.58 4.71 16.05
CA ILE A 3 -14.36 3.97 16.34
C ILE A 3 -13.21 4.93 15.96
N CYS A 4 -12.52 5.49 16.94
CA CYS A 4 -11.32 6.28 16.71
C CYS A 4 -10.28 5.34 16.11
N TRP A 5 -9.94 5.55 14.84
CA TRP A 5 -8.93 4.79 14.13
C TRP A 5 -7.56 5.06 14.77
N ASP A 6 -6.93 4.01 15.29
CA ASP A 6 -5.64 4.02 15.99
C ASP A 6 -4.45 3.77 15.06
N GLY A 7 -4.68 3.70 13.74
CA GLY A 7 -3.67 3.30 12.77
C GLY A 7 -3.53 1.79 12.57
N THR A 8 -4.36 0.97 13.24
CA THR A 8 -4.33 -0.50 13.08
C THR A 8 -5.26 -0.96 11.94
N PRO A 9 -4.74 -1.55 10.84
CA PRO A 9 -5.54 -1.93 9.67
C PRO A 9 -6.61 -3.00 9.96
N SER A 10 -6.34 -3.92 10.91
CA SER A 10 -7.21 -5.05 11.25
C SER A 10 -8.53 -4.68 11.94
N LYS A 11 -8.69 -3.41 12.36
CA LYS A 11 -9.88 -2.92 13.07
C LYS A 11 -10.69 -1.90 12.28
N ARG A 12 -10.33 -1.63 11.02
CA ARG A 12 -10.95 -0.55 10.24
C ARG A 12 -12.35 -0.97 9.77
N PRO A 13 -13.43 -0.36 10.27
CA PRO A 13 -14.75 -0.56 9.68
C PRO A 13 -14.76 0.10 8.29
N ASN A 14 -15.26 -0.61 7.27
CA ASN A 14 -15.60 -0.06 5.94
C ASN A 14 -14.44 0.30 4.98
N PHE A 15 -13.29 -0.37 5.03
CA PHE A 15 -12.30 -0.24 3.94
C PHE A 15 -12.67 -1.15 2.77
N ASP A 16 -12.91 -0.57 1.59
CA ASP A 16 -13.10 -1.34 0.36
C ASP A 16 -11.73 -1.73 -0.22
N ALA A 17 -11.40 -3.01 -0.11
CA ALA A 17 -10.14 -3.55 -0.59
C ALA A 17 -9.96 -3.46 -2.11
N ASN A 18 -11.07 -3.32 -2.86
CA ASN A 18 -11.01 -3.16 -4.32
C ASN A 18 -10.43 -1.80 -4.72
N LEU A 19 -10.52 -0.78 -3.85
CA LEU A 19 -10.00 0.56 -4.14
C LEU A 19 -8.52 0.55 -4.54
N VAL A 20 -7.71 -0.27 -3.85
CA VAL A 20 -6.26 -0.38 -4.14
C VAL A 20 -6.02 -1.09 -5.47
N ASP A 21 -6.88 -2.04 -5.84
CA ASP A 21 -6.78 -2.74 -7.12
C ASP A 21 -7.24 -1.84 -8.29
N ASP A 22 -8.27 -1.03 -8.08
CA ASP A 22 -8.79 -0.08 -9.06
C ASP A 22 -7.74 0.99 -9.39
N MET A 23 -7.06 1.51 -8.37
CA MET A 23 -6.01 2.53 -8.50
C MET A 23 -4.65 1.98 -8.94
N ARG A 24 -4.56 0.68 -9.24
CA ARG A 24 -3.29 -0.01 -9.47
C ARG A 24 -2.44 0.64 -10.56
N ALA A 25 -3.05 1.08 -11.66
CA ALA A 25 -2.33 1.67 -12.77
C ALA A 25 -1.61 2.97 -12.33
N ASP A 26 -2.33 3.85 -11.66
CA ASP A 26 -1.82 5.14 -11.20
C ASP A 26 -0.76 4.95 -10.13
N ILE A 27 -1.00 4.05 -9.17
CA ILE A 27 -0.03 3.69 -8.14
C ILE A 27 1.29 3.19 -8.76
N ILE A 28 1.22 2.33 -9.78
CA ILE A 28 2.43 1.82 -10.43
C ILE A 28 3.17 2.93 -11.18
N GLN A 29 2.45 3.84 -11.85
CA GLN A 29 3.06 4.87 -12.69
C GLN A 29 3.63 6.04 -11.87
N GLU A 30 2.90 6.48 -10.85
CA GLU A 30 3.19 7.70 -10.10
C GLU A 30 4.03 7.46 -8.82
N SER A 31 4.17 6.21 -8.36
CA SER A 31 4.94 5.95 -7.14
C SER A 31 6.44 6.23 -7.33
N THR A 32 6.96 7.10 -6.46
CA THR A 32 8.35 7.56 -6.44
C THR A 32 9.12 7.05 -5.23
N ASN A 33 8.42 6.70 -4.14
CA ASN A 33 8.99 6.35 -2.85
C ASN A 33 8.55 4.97 -2.36
N VAL A 34 8.71 3.97 -3.24
CA VAL A 34 8.25 2.60 -3.01
C VAL A 34 8.84 1.98 -1.74
N MET A 35 10.12 2.21 -1.45
CA MET A 35 10.77 1.61 -0.27
C MET A 35 10.18 2.14 1.04
N ALA A 36 9.76 3.41 1.10
CA ALA A 36 9.08 3.95 2.28
C ALA A 36 7.74 3.25 2.55
N LEU A 37 6.99 2.89 1.49
CA LEU A 37 5.76 2.11 1.61
C LEU A 37 6.04 0.71 2.16
N VAL A 38 7.07 0.04 1.61
CA VAL A 38 7.49 -1.30 2.05
C VAL A 38 7.96 -1.28 3.51
N ASP A 39 8.68 -0.25 3.94
CA ASP A 39 9.13 -0.09 5.32
C ASP A 39 7.97 0.03 6.31
N GLU A 40 6.91 0.78 5.96
CA GLU A 40 5.71 0.85 6.80
C GLU A 40 5.04 -0.52 6.95
N LEU A 41 4.90 -1.26 5.84
CA LEU A 41 4.34 -2.60 5.86
C LEU A 41 5.22 -3.58 6.65
N ARG A 42 6.55 -3.44 6.56
CA ARG A 42 7.51 -4.25 7.32
C ARG A 42 7.43 -3.98 8.82
N LYS A 43 7.27 -2.71 9.24
CA LYS A 43 7.05 -2.35 10.66
C LYS A 43 5.79 -3.01 11.22
N MET A 44 4.76 -3.18 10.39
CA MET A 44 3.54 -3.89 10.72
C MET A 44 3.64 -5.42 10.58
N ARG A 45 4.83 -5.96 10.28
CA ARG A 45 5.10 -7.39 10.06
C ARG A 45 4.30 -8.02 8.90
N MET A 46 3.92 -7.22 7.90
CA MET A 46 3.17 -7.67 6.72
C MET A 46 4.06 -8.08 5.54
N VAL A 47 5.33 -7.69 5.58
CA VAL A 47 6.35 -8.02 4.57
C VAL A 47 7.45 -8.85 5.24
N THR A 48 7.75 -10.00 4.65
CA THR A 48 8.84 -10.88 5.12
C THR A 48 10.20 -10.34 4.69
N GLY A 49 11.28 -10.82 5.32
CA GLY A 49 12.65 -10.43 4.93
C GLY A 49 12.98 -10.79 3.47
N GLU A 50 12.54 -11.96 3.01
CA GLU A 50 12.73 -12.40 1.62
C GLU A 50 12.00 -11.49 0.63
N THR A 51 10.72 -11.21 0.87
CA THR A 51 9.93 -10.31 0.02
C THR A 51 10.52 -8.89 0.02
N TYR A 52 11.01 -8.42 1.17
CA TYR A 52 11.69 -7.13 1.28
C TYR A 52 12.93 -7.08 0.38
N SER A 53 13.82 -8.07 0.46
CA SER A 53 15.04 -8.13 -0.36
C SER A 53 14.74 -8.15 -1.85
N ILE A 54 13.75 -8.94 -2.29
CA ILE A 54 13.33 -9.00 -3.69
C ILE A 54 12.88 -7.61 -4.19
N ILE A 55 12.08 -6.90 -3.39
CA ILE A 55 11.61 -5.55 -3.76
C ILE A 55 12.78 -4.55 -3.74
N GLU A 56 13.67 -4.63 -2.77
CA GLU A 56 14.83 -3.74 -2.65
C GLU A 56 15.75 -3.85 -3.88
N GLU A 57 16.04 -5.08 -4.31
CA GLU A 57 16.91 -5.41 -5.45
C GLU A 57 16.29 -5.10 -6.83
N THR A 58 14.97 -4.94 -6.89
CA THR A 58 14.28 -4.60 -8.15
C THR A 58 14.68 -3.21 -8.64
N LYS A 59 14.94 -3.06 -9.94
CA LYS A 59 15.61 -1.86 -10.48
C LYS A 59 14.75 -0.60 -10.51
N THR A 60 13.49 -0.71 -10.90
CA THR A 60 12.61 0.44 -11.15
C THR A 60 11.51 0.50 -10.10
N ASN A 61 11.05 1.71 -9.76
CA ASN A 61 9.92 1.87 -8.83
C ASN A 61 8.65 1.22 -9.37
N GLN A 62 8.42 1.31 -10.67
CA GLN A 62 7.28 0.68 -11.34
C GLN A 62 7.32 -0.85 -11.18
N ASP A 63 8.48 -1.47 -11.37
CA ASP A 63 8.61 -2.92 -11.20
C ASP A 63 8.52 -3.31 -9.72
N LYS A 64 9.08 -2.51 -8.79
CA LYS A 64 8.89 -2.71 -7.34
C LYS A 64 7.41 -2.70 -6.97
N MET A 65 6.63 -1.76 -7.50
CA MET A 65 5.20 -1.70 -7.28
C MET A 65 4.48 -2.93 -7.84
N ARG A 66 4.86 -3.41 -9.04
CA ARG A 66 4.31 -4.66 -9.59
C ARG A 66 4.56 -5.85 -8.66
N GLU A 67 5.75 -5.95 -8.07
CA GLU A 67 6.08 -7.00 -7.10
C GLU A 67 5.30 -6.86 -5.79
N ILE A 68 5.08 -5.64 -5.28
CA ILE A 68 4.21 -5.40 -4.12
C ILE A 68 2.79 -5.89 -4.39
N PHE A 69 2.20 -5.53 -5.53
CA PHE A 69 0.87 -6.05 -5.93
C PHE A 69 0.86 -7.57 -6.04
N ARG A 70 1.93 -8.17 -6.57
CA ARG A 70 2.00 -9.61 -6.82
C ARG A 70 2.26 -10.43 -5.57
N MET A 71 3.09 -9.97 -4.65
CA MET A 71 3.58 -10.75 -3.52
C MET A 71 2.94 -10.33 -2.20
N VAL A 72 2.72 -9.03 -2.01
CA VAL A 72 2.32 -8.47 -0.72
C VAL A 72 0.81 -8.29 -0.65
N LEU A 73 0.20 -7.60 -1.61
CA LEU A 73 -1.22 -7.22 -1.56
C LEU A 73 -2.18 -8.39 -1.80
N ARG A 74 -1.69 -9.51 -2.35
CA ARG A 74 -2.45 -10.76 -2.47
C ARG A 74 -2.72 -11.46 -1.14
N GLN A 75 -2.00 -11.09 -0.08
CA GLN A 75 -2.14 -11.73 1.24
C GLN A 75 -3.47 -11.38 1.95
N GLY A 76 -4.21 -10.38 1.47
CA GLY A 76 -5.58 -10.09 1.89
C GLY A 76 -5.86 -8.62 2.19
N ASP A 77 -7.13 -8.34 2.49
CA ASP A 77 -7.69 -6.99 2.61
C ASP A 77 -7.00 -6.15 3.70
N MET A 78 -6.54 -6.78 4.78
CA MET A 78 -5.81 -6.11 5.85
C MET A 78 -4.50 -5.50 5.37
N VAL A 79 -3.79 -6.19 4.46
CA VAL A 79 -2.53 -5.70 3.90
C VAL A 79 -2.80 -4.58 2.90
N LYS A 80 -3.88 -4.67 2.12
CA LYS A 80 -4.34 -3.59 1.24
C LYS A 80 -4.72 -2.32 2.02
N ALA A 81 -5.41 -2.48 3.15
CA ALA A 81 -5.74 -1.35 4.04
C ALA A 81 -4.48 -0.67 4.59
N ALA A 82 -3.52 -1.45 5.07
CA ALA A 82 -2.24 -0.93 5.56
C ALA A 82 -1.46 -0.21 4.46
N PHE A 83 -1.45 -0.77 3.26
CA PHE A 83 -0.79 -0.19 2.10
C PHE A 83 -1.44 1.12 1.67
N TYR A 84 -2.77 1.20 1.67
CA TYR A 84 -3.49 2.44 1.43
C TYR A 84 -3.14 3.53 2.45
N ASP A 85 -3.02 3.16 3.73
CA ASP A 85 -2.64 4.11 4.77
C ASP A 85 -1.18 4.58 4.63
N ALA A 86 -0.28 3.69 4.18
CA ALA A 86 1.09 4.04 3.82
C ALA A 86 1.13 5.00 2.63
N LEU A 87 0.33 4.76 1.57
CA LEU A 87 0.19 5.66 0.43
C LEU A 87 -0.32 7.04 0.87
N LYS A 88 -1.36 7.09 1.71
CA LYS A 88 -1.90 8.35 2.23
C LYS A 88 -0.85 9.16 3.01
N LYS A 89 0.07 8.47 3.68
CA LYS A 89 1.13 9.09 4.49
C LYS A 89 2.30 9.60 3.65
N HIS A 90 2.77 8.79 2.71
CA HIS A 90 4.03 9.04 1.98
C HIS A 90 3.81 9.63 0.59
N GLU A 91 2.72 9.26 -0.08
CA GLU A 91 2.41 9.63 -1.46
C GLU A 91 0.94 10.06 -1.65
N PRO A 92 0.44 11.03 -0.86
CA PRO A 92 -0.97 11.42 -0.90
C PRO A 92 -1.43 11.98 -2.25
N HIS A 93 -0.50 12.43 -3.09
CA HIS A 93 -0.81 12.97 -4.43
C HIS A 93 -1.41 11.92 -5.37
N ILE A 94 -0.99 10.66 -5.25
CA ILE A 94 -1.49 9.53 -6.05
C ILE A 94 -2.98 9.31 -5.78
N LEU A 95 -3.42 9.55 -4.54
CA LEU A 95 -4.81 9.39 -4.14
C LEU A 95 -5.73 10.46 -4.73
N ASN A 96 -5.17 11.64 -5.04
CA ASN A 96 -5.91 12.75 -5.62
C ASN A 96 -6.09 12.60 -7.14
N SER A 97 -5.21 11.85 -7.81
CA SER A 97 -5.27 11.58 -9.26
C SER A 97 -6.56 10.82 -9.64
N HIS A 98 -7.04 9.96 -8.74
CA HIS A 98 -8.19 9.08 -8.98
C HIS A 98 -9.56 9.69 -8.62
N GLY A 99 -9.64 11.01 -8.38
CA GLY A 99 -10.92 11.70 -8.16
C GLY A 99 -11.65 11.32 -6.86
N THR A 100 -10.92 10.82 -5.84
CA THR A 100 -11.52 10.52 -4.53
C THR A 100 -11.75 11.82 -3.76
N THR A 101 -12.83 12.54 -4.11
CA THR A 101 -13.39 13.59 -3.26
C THR A 101 -13.86 12.95 -1.95
N ILE A 102 -13.07 13.12 -0.89
CA ILE A 102 -13.51 12.91 0.49
C ILE A 102 -14.21 14.15 1.03
#